data_AF-A0A183K4X7-F1
#
_entry.id   AF-A0A183K4X7-F1
#
_cell.length_a   1.000
_cell.length_b   1.000
_cell.length_c   1.000
_cell.angle_alpha   90.00
_cell.angle_beta   90.00
_cell.angle_gamma   90.00
#
_symmetry.space_group_name_H-M   'P 1'
#
loop_
_entity.id
_entity.type
_entity.pdbx_description
1 polymer ?
#
loop_
_entity_poly.entity_id
_entity_poly.type
_entity_poly.pdbx_seq_one_letter_code
_entity_poly.pdbx_strand_id
1 'polypeptide(L)'
;MKDAVDAQLRDQQAGFRKDQSCTDQIATLRIIVEQSIEWNSSLYINFIDYEKAVDSVDKRTLWKNFRHYGVPKKIVSIIRDSYDGLQCKVVHRGLLTYVF
;
A
#
# COMPACT_ATOMS: atom_id res chain seq x y z
N MET A 1 15.97 -1.30 -6.33
CA MET A 1 14.85 -0.53 -5.73
C MET A 1 14.16 -1.37 -4.67
N LYS A 2 13.66 -2.55 -5.04
CA LYS A 2 13.05 -3.52 -4.12
C LYS A 2 13.90 -3.76 -2.87
N ASP A 3 15.15 -4.18 -3.02
CA ASP A 3 15.98 -4.57 -1.86
C ASP A 3 16.31 -3.38 -0.92
N ALA A 4 16.35 -2.16 -1.45
CA ALA A 4 16.59 -0.96 -0.65
C ALA A 4 15.33 -0.49 0.10
N VAL A 5 14.15 -0.64 -0.51
CA VAL A 5 12.87 -0.26 0.10
C VAL A 5 12.39 -1.33 1.05
N ASP A 6 12.42 -2.61 0.65
CA ASP A 6 11.96 -3.75 1.45
C ASP A 6 12.74 -3.88 2.76
N ALA A 7 14.03 -3.52 2.79
CA ALA A 7 14.86 -3.49 4.00
C ALA A 7 14.45 -2.39 4.99
N GLN A 8 13.71 -1.37 4.55
CA GLN A 8 13.19 -0.30 5.42
C GLN A 8 11.73 -0.52 5.84
N LEU A 9 11.04 -1.49 5.23
CA LEU A 9 9.66 -1.83 5.59
C LEU A 9 9.62 -2.67 6.87
N ARG A 10 8.54 -2.51 7.64
CA ARG A 10 8.27 -3.35 8.81
C ARG A 10 7.94 -4.77 8.39
N ASP A 11 8.31 -5.74 9.21
CA ASP A 11 8.02 -7.16 8.95
C ASP A 11 6.52 -7.47 8.88
N GLN A 12 5.70 -6.68 9.58
CA GLN A 12 4.23 -6.82 9.58
C GLN A 12 3.57 -6.33 8.28
N GLN A 13 4.25 -5.54 7.45
CA GLN A 13 3.68 -5.09 6.18
C GLN A 13 3.78 -6.22 5.16
N ALA A 14 2.66 -6.89 4.86
CA ALA A 14 2.60 -7.98 3.88
C ALA A 14 2.12 -7.57 2.48
N GLY A 15 1.37 -6.48 2.37
CA GLY A 15 0.85 -6.01 1.10
C GLY A 15 1.96 -5.67 0.11
N PHE A 16 1.85 -6.17 -1.12
CA PHE A 16 2.78 -5.93 -2.24
C PHE A 16 4.24 -6.35 -1.98
N ARG A 17 4.51 -7.22 -1.00
CA ARG A 17 5.83 -7.81 -0.79
C ARG A 17 5.91 -9.20 -1.39
N LYS A 18 7.08 -9.50 -1.94
CA LYS A 18 7.35 -10.84 -2.46
C LYS A 18 7.37 -11.82 -1.29
N ASP A 19 6.82 -13.01 -1.52
CA ASP A 19 6.84 -14.12 -0.57
C ASP A 19 6.08 -13.83 0.74
N GLN A 20 5.23 -12.79 0.77
CA GLN A 20 4.29 -12.51 1.87
C GLN A 20 2.85 -12.55 1.36
N SER A 21 1.95 -13.17 2.12
CA SER A 21 0.56 -13.34 1.71
C SER A 21 -0.43 -12.80 2.74
N CYS A 22 -1.65 -12.50 2.28
CA CYS A 22 -2.77 -12.17 3.17
C CYS A 22 -3.09 -13.34 4.12
N THR A 23 -2.90 -14.58 3.67
CA THR A 23 -3.12 -15.79 4.47
C THR A 23 -2.25 -15.80 5.73
N ASP A 24 -0.99 -15.38 5.63
CA ASP A 24 -0.08 -15.34 6.78
C ASP A 24 -0.53 -14.31 7.83
N GLN A 25 -1.06 -13.17 7.38
CA GLN A 25 -1.61 -12.13 8.27
C GLN A 25 -2.90 -12.60 8.93
N ILE A 26 -3.78 -13.30 8.20
CA ILE A 26 -5.00 -13.90 8.78
C ILE A 26 -4.63 -14.96 9.83
N ALA A 27 -3.66 -15.82 9.53
CA ALA A 27 -3.18 -16.83 10.47
C ALA A 27 -2.60 -16.19 11.74
N THR A 28 -1.81 -15.12 11.58
CA THR A 28 -1.26 -14.35 12.71
C THR A 28 -2.36 -13.74 13.57
N LEU A 29 -3.36 -13.10 12.96
CA LEU A 29 -4.49 -12.53 13.69
C LEU A 29 -5.27 -13.62 14.44
N ARG A 30 -5.50 -14.77 13.80
CA ARG A 30 -6.17 -15.91 14.43
C ARG A 30 -5.42 -16.41 15.67
N ILE A 31 -4.10 -16.55 15.57
CA ILE A 31 -3.25 -16.96 16.70
C ILE A 31 -3.34 -15.96 17.86
N ILE A 32 -3.36 -14.65 17.59
CA ILE A 32 -3.52 -13.61 18.62
C ILE A 32 -4.88 -13.75 19.32
N VAL A 33 -5.95 -13.94 18.55
CA VAL A 33 -7.31 -14.14 19.09
C VAL A 33 -7.37 -15.39 19.97
N GLU A 34 -6.83 -16.51 19.49
CA GLU A 34 -6.84 -17.79 20.21
C GLU A 34 -6.07 -17.69 21.53
N GLN A 35 -4.88 -17.07 21.53
CA GLN A 35 -4.10 -16.85 22.76
C GLN A 35 -4.82 -15.93 23.75
N SER A 36 -5.48 -14.87 23.27
CA SER A 36 -6.21 -13.97 24.16
C SER A 36 -7.37 -14.68 24.87
N ILE A 37 -8.05 -15.59 24.17
CA ILE A 37 -9.10 -16.44 24.75
C ILE A 37 -8.50 -17.40 25.77
N GLU A 38 -7.41 -18.10 25.43
CA GLU A 38 -6.76 -19.07 26.30
C GLU A 38 -6.28 -18.44 27.62
N TRP A 39 -5.76 -17.21 27.56
CA TRP A 39 -5.22 -16.49 28.73
C TRP A 39 -6.25 -15.61 29.45
N ASN A 40 -7.53 -15.66 29.04
CA ASN A 40 -8.60 -14.80 29.55
C ASN A 40 -8.22 -13.31 29.58
N SER A 41 -7.51 -12.85 28.54
CA SER A 41 -7.05 -11.48 28.39
C SER A 41 -8.00 -10.67 27.50
N SER A 42 -8.19 -9.40 27.80
CA SER A 42 -8.99 -8.50 26.95
C SER A 42 -8.25 -8.21 25.64
N LEU A 43 -8.93 -8.39 24.50
CA LEU A 43 -8.42 -8.10 23.16
C LEU A 43 -9.38 -7.16 22.42
N TYR A 44 -8.84 -6.13 21.79
CA TYR A 44 -9.57 -5.21 20.93
C TYR A 44 -8.90 -5.17 19.55
N ILE A 45 -9.70 -5.28 18.49
CA ILE A 45 -9.21 -5.32 17.10
C ILE A 45 -9.89 -4.21 16.32
N ASN A 46 -9.09 -3.38 15.63
CA ASN A 46 -9.58 -2.32 14.76
C ASN A 46 -9.20 -2.61 13.31
N PHE A 47 -10.19 -2.57 12.42
CA PHE A 47 -9.97 -2.63 10.98
C PHE A 47 -10.06 -1.21 10.41
N ILE A 48 -8.96 -0.75 9.81
CA ILE A 48 -8.87 0.59 9.21
C ILE A 48 -8.66 0.39 7.71
N ASP A 49 -9.56 0.96 6.91
CA ASP A 49 -9.45 1.01 5.46
C ASP A 49 -9.47 2.47 4.97
N TYR A 50 -8.72 2.75 3.92
CA TYR A 50 -8.61 4.09 3.35
C TYR A 50 -9.42 4.18 2.06
N GLU A 51 -10.42 5.07 2.03
CA GLU A 51 -11.16 5.34 0.81
C GLU A 51 -10.22 5.88 -0.28
N LYS A 52 -10.20 5.18 -1.43
CA LYS A 52 -9.40 5.54 -2.62
C LYS A 52 -7.93 5.86 -2.27
N ALA A 53 -7.28 4.96 -1.52
CA ALA A 53 -5.93 5.14 -0.99
C ALA A 53 -4.87 5.60 -2.02
N VAL A 54 -5.01 5.25 -3.30
CA VAL A 54 -4.08 5.69 -4.35
C VAL A 54 -4.40 7.12 -4.82
N ASP A 55 -5.68 7.47 -4.93
CA ASP A 55 -6.12 8.79 -5.42
C ASP A 55 -6.00 9.87 -4.34
N SER A 56 -6.13 9.49 -3.06
CA SER A 56 -6.14 10.42 -1.93
C SER A 56 -4.75 10.79 -1.39
N VAL A 57 -3.68 10.13 -1.84
CA VAL A 57 -2.31 10.39 -1.38
C VAL A 57 -1.80 11.73 -1.91
N ASP A 58 -1.26 12.57 -1.02
CA ASP A 58 -0.55 13.79 -1.41
C ASP A 58 0.71 13.46 -2.21
N LYS A 59 0.67 13.73 -3.51
CA LYS A 59 1.75 13.45 -4.46
C LYS A 59 3.06 14.15 -4.05
N ARG A 60 3.01 15.35 -3.46
CA ARG A 60 4.22 16.07 -3.03
C ARG A 60 4.96 15.31 -1.94
N THR A 61 4.22 14.81 -0.95
CA THR A 61 4.75 13.98 0.12
C THR A 61 5.21 12.62 -0.41
N LEU A 62 4.48 12.01 -1.34
CA LEU A 62 4.88 10.75 -1.98
C LEU A 62 6.26 10.84 -2.65
N TRP A 63 6.53 11.91 -3.42
CA TRP A 63 7.83 12.11 -4.05
C TRP A 63 8.97 12.28 -3.04
N LYS A 64 8.71 12.95 -1.92
CA LYS A 64 9.68 13.09 -0.82
C LYS A 64 9.96 11.73 -0.18
N ASN A 65 8.92 10.93 0.06
CA ASN A 65 9.05 9.61 0.65
C ASN A 65 9.87 8.67 -0.24
N PHE A 66 9.64 8.64 -1.55
CA PHE A 66 10.48 7.84 -2.46
C PHE A 66 11.96 8.21 -2.36
N ARG A 67 12.28 9.51 -2.26
CA ARG A 67 13.67 9.95 -2.07
C ARG A 67 14.23 9.55 -0.71
N HIS A 68 13.41 9.58 0.35
CA HIS A 68 13.79 9.14 1.69
C HIS A 68 14.14 7.65 1.72
N TYR A 69 13.34 6.81 1.07
CA TYR A 69 13.57 5.36 0.93
C TYR A 69 14.66 5.01 -0.11
N GLY A 70 15.47 5.98 -0.55
CA GLY A 70 16.63 5.75 -1.42
C GLY A 70 16.30 5.52 -2.90
N VAL A 71 15.07 5.80 -3.36
CA VAL A 71 14.72 5.71 -4.78
C VAL A 71 15.48 6.80 -5.56
N PRO A 72 16.24 6.46 -6.62
CA PRO A 72 17.03 7.43 -7.36
C PRO A 72 16.19 8.57 -7.95
N LYS A 73 16.72 9.79 -7.92
CA LYS A 73 16.03 11.01 -8.41
C LYS A 73 15.48 10.84 -9.83
N LYS A 74 16.24 10.19 -10.72
CA LYS A 74 15.82 9.94 -12.11
C LYS A 74 14.52 9.12 -12.18
N ILE A 75 14.40 8.08 -11.36
CA ILE A 75 13.20 7.24 -11.32
C ILE A 75 12.01 8.00 -10.74
N VAL A 76 12.23 8.76 -9.66
CA VAL A 76 11.17 9.62 -9.08
C VAL A 76 10.68 10.65 -10.09
N SER A 77 11.55 11.21 -10.93
CA SER A 77 11.15 12.11 -12.02
C SER A 77 10.26 11.40 -13.03
N ILE A 78 10.70 10.25 -13.56
CA ILE A 78 9.92 9.48 -14.54
C ILE A 78 8.52 9.14 -13.99
N ILE A 79 8.43 8.71 -12.73
CA ILE A 79 7.14 8.41 -12.10
C ILE A 79 6.31 9.68 -12.00
N ARG A 80 6.86 10.79 -11.49
CA ARG A 80 6.12 12.06 -11.42
C ARG A 80 5.60 12.51 -12.77
N ASP A 81 6.45 12.49 -13.80
CA ASP A 81 6.12 12.93 -15.15
C ASP A 81 5.01 12.06 -15.76
N SER A 82 4.89 10.79 -15.33
CA SER A 82 3.77 9.92 -15.73
C SER A 82 2.42 10.30 -15.13
N TYR A 83 2.39 11.06 -14.03
CA TYR A 83 1.17 11.57 -13.39
C TYR A 83 0.81 12.99 -13.82
N ASP A 84 1.77 13.79 -14.28
CA ASP A 84 1.56 15.19 -14.64
C ASP A 84 0.83 15.31 -15.98
N GLY A 85 -0.36 15.90 -15.98
CA GLY A 85 -1.17 16.10 -17.19
C GLY A 85 -1.76 14.81 -17.80
N LEU A 86 -1.71 13.69 -17.08
CA LEU A 86 -2.33 12.44 -17.51
C LEU A 86 -3.85 12.60 -17.58
N GLN A 87 -4.44 12.25 -18.72
CA GLN A 87 -5.88 12.14 -18.90
C GLN A 87 -6.22 10.69 -19.18
N CYS A 88 -7.08 10.10 -18.35
CA CYS A 88 -7.50 8.72 -18.51
C CYS A 88 -8.98 8.65 -18.90
N LYS A 89 -9.34 7.63 -19.69
CA LYS A 89 -10.74 7.23 -19.95
C LYS A 89 -10.81 5.71 -19.94
N VAL A 90 -11.89 5.15 -19.41
CA VAL A 90 -12.13 3.71 -19.39
C VAL A 90 -13.33 3.40 -20.26
N VAL A 91 -13.26 2.31 -21.02
CA VAL A 91 -14.42 1.78 -21.75
C VAL A 91 -15.19 0.85 -20.82
N HIS A 92 -16.44 1.18 -20.53
CA HIS A 92 -17.35 0.34 -19.77
C HIS A 92 -18.62 0.10 -20.59
N ARG A 93 -18.91 -1.18 -20.89
CA ARG A 93 -20.08 -1.60 -21.70
C ARG A 93 -20.15 -0.90 -23.07
N GLY A 94 -18.99 -0.72 -23.71
CA GLY A 94 -18.89 -0.07 -25.03
C GLY A 94 -18.95 1.46 -25.00
N LEU A 95 -19.10 2.09 -23.83
CA LEU A 95 -19.12 3.54 -23.66
C LEU A 95 -17.84 4.03 -22.98
N LEU A 96 -17.28 5.14 -23.46
CA LEU A 96 -16.18 5.83 -22.80
C LEU A 96 -16.70 6.65 -21.62
N THR A 97 -16.00 6.57 -20.50
CA THR A 97 -16.21 7.48 -19.37
C THR A 97 -15.74 8.90 -19.71
N TYR A 98 -16.11 9.85 -18.84
CA TYR A 98 -15.46 11.16 -18.79
C TYR A 98 -13.95 11.02 -18.52
N VAL A 99 -13.20 12.06 -18.85
CA VAL A 99 -11.77 12.14 -18.50
C VAL A 99 -11.66 12.19 -16.98
N PHE A 100 -10.82 11.31 -16.42
CA PHE A 100 -10.33 11.39 -15.05
C PHE A 100 -8.91 11.95 -15.03
#